data_AF-A0A0F9IUX5-F1
#
_entry.id   AF-A0A0F9IUX5-F1
#
_cell.length_a   1.000
_cell.length_b   1.000
_cell.length_c   1.000
_cell.angle_alpha   90.00
_cell.angle_beta   90.00
_cell.angle_gamma   90.00
#
_symmetry.space_group_name_H-M   'P 1'
#
loop_
_entity.id
_entity.type
_entity.pdbx_description
1 polymer ?
#
loop_
_entity_poly.entity_id
_entity_poly.type
_entity_poly.pdbx_seq_one_letter_code
_entity_poly.pdbx_strand_id
1 'polypeptide(L)'
;MIKVGRKRKTHLPWNWRSRVEITRRFKNSHLCVVSGSHIDPSIVFELVFRKGRTPRGFRRWIGNLTVTNKSPYFVEGADIDEHFVRRGLGTLLYLHALNQLGSLTTSYHFASEPAQGLWRFLVRKTRSHRTDFFAGTLTIFKRPDDKG
;
A
#
# COMPACT_ATOMS: atom_id res chain seq x y z
N MET A 1 22.36 -7.72 -37.12
CA MET A 1 21.14 -8.54 -37.00
C MET A 1 20.64 -8.48 -35.55
N ILE A 2 19.74 -7.55 -35.23
CA ILE A 2 19.25 -7.35 -33.86
C ILE A 2 18.18 -8.42 -33.58
N LYS A 3 18.49 -9.39 -32.72
CA LYS A 3 17.50 -10.34 -32.22
C LYS A 3 16.49 -9.57 -31.38
N VAL A 4 15.32 -9.27 -31.96
CA VAL A 4 14.14 -8.83 -31.23
C VAL A 4 13.70 -10.00 -30.35
N GLY A 5 14.20 -10.03 -29.11
CA GLY A 5 13.78 -11.02 -28.13
C GLY A 5 12.28 -10.89 -27.91
N ARG A 6 11.52 -11.93 -28.25
CA ARG A 6 10.09 -12.03 -27.91
C ARG A 6 9.95 -11.71 -26.42
N LYS A 7 9.29 -10.59 -26.07
CA LYS A 7 8.83 -10.33 -24.70
C LYS A 7 7.92 -11.50 -24.33
N ARG A 8 8.45 -12.49 -23.61
CA ARG A 8 7.64 -13.58 -23.05
C ARG A 8 6.60 -12.89 -22.17
N LYS A 9 5.31 -13.03 -22.49
CA LYS A 9 4.24 -12.67 -21.58
C LYS A 9 4.48 -13.44 -20.28
N THR A 10 4.94 -12.75 -19.24
CA THR A 10 5.24 -13.30 -17.92
C THR A 10 3.91 -13.67 -17.27
N HIS A 11 3.48 -14.90 -17.48
CA HIS A 11 2.25 -15.40 -16.88
C HIS A 11 2.46 -15.63 -15.39
N LEU A 12 1.60 -15.03 -14.55
CA LEU A 12 1.63 -15.27 -13.12
C LEU A 12 1.23 -16.72 -12.82
N PRO A 13 1.95 -17.44 -11.94
CA PRO A 13 1.57 -18.80 -11.57
C PRO A 13 0.25 -18.77 -10.78
N TRP A 14 -0.64 -19.75 -10.99
CA TRP A 14 -1.98 -19.78 -10.37
C TRP A 14 -1.98 -19.63 -8.84
N ASN A 15 -0.94 -20.13 -8.16
CA ASN A 15 -0.79 -20.06 -6.71
C ASN A 15 0.06 -18.87 -6.22
N TRP A 16 0.24 -17.81 -7.02
CA TRP A 16 1.11 -16.68 -6.65
C TRP A 16 0.69 -16.01 -5.32
N ARG A 17 -0.61 -16.02 -4.97
CA ARG A 17 -1.13 -15.43 -3.72
C ARG A 17 -0.61 -16.10 -2.45
N SER A 18 -0.39 -17.40 -2.43
CA SER A 18 0.16 -18.09 -1.24
C SER A 18 1.66 -17.84 -1.05
N ARG A 19 2.30 -17.19 -2.03
CA ARG A 19 3.72 -16.93 -2.07
C ARG A 19 4.07 -15.51 -1.64
N VAL A 20 3.09 -14.68 -1.31
CA VAL A 20 3.34 -13.30 -0.88
C VAL A 20 3.29 -13.17 0.64
N GLU A 21 3.95 -12.14 1.15
CA GLU A 21 3.94 -11.73 2.54
C GLU A 21 3.97 -10.19 2.60
N ILE A 22 3.38 -9.62 3.65
CA ILE A 22 3.53 -8.19 3.95
C ILE A 22 4.55 -8.06 5.07
N THR A 23 5.57 -7.25 4.86
CA THR A 23 6.54 -6.88 5.89
C THR A 23 6.39 -5.41 6.24
N ARG A 24 6.57 -5.07 7.52
CA ARG A 24 6.59 -3.68 7.99
C ARG A 24 8.03 -3.25 8.24
N ARG A 25 8.38 -2.04 7.81
CA ARG A 25 9.67 -1.40 8.09
C ARG A 25 9.47 0.07 8.44
N PHE A 26 10.39 0.61 9.22
CA PHE A 26 10.49 2.05 9.44
C PHE A 26 11.49 2.61 8.43
N LYS A 27 11.06 3.62 7.68
CA LYS A 27 11.92 4.39 6.80
C LYS A 27 12.36 5.61 7.59
N ASN A 28 13.58 5.52 8.14
CA ASN A 28 14.24 6.68 8.71
C ASN A 28 14.78 7.51 7.55
N SER A 29 14.30 8.74 7.42
CA SER A 29 14.90 9.81 6.62
C SER A 29 16.23 10.23 7.26
N HIS A 30 17.25 9.37 7.18
CA HIS A 30 18.62 9.83 7.38
C HIS A 30 18.98 10.70 6.16
N LEU A 31 19.37 11.95 6.43
CA LEU A 31 19.89 12.97 5.53
C LEU A 31 18.85 13.77 4.73
N CYS A 32 18.52 14.95 5.26
CA CYS A 32 18.67 16.25 4.59
C CYS A 32 18.51 17.36 5.64
N VAL A 33 19.57 17.64 6.41
CA VAL A 33 19.68 18.92 7.15
C VAL A 33 20.16 19.97 6.16
N VAL A 34 19.30 20.29 5.20
CA VAL A 34 19.42 21.52 4.41
C VAL A 34 18.00 22.07 4.42
N SER A 35 17.80 23.18 5.13
CA SER A 35 16.53 23.92 5.22
C SER A 35 15.46 23.35 6.17
N GLY A 36 15.78 23.24 7.48
CA GLY A 36 14.81 23.38 8.59
C GLY A 36 13.55 22.50 8.61
N SER A 37 13.45 21.49 7.76
CA SER A 37 12.25 20.67 7.59
C SER A 37 12.47 19.32 8.25
N HIS A 38 11.84 19.11 9.41
CA HIS A 38 11.82 17.82 10.09
C HIS A 38 11.02 16.83 9.23
N ILE A 39 11.70 15.91 8.55
CA ILE A 39 11.03 14.82 7.82
C ILE A 39 10.69 13.76 8.86
N ASP A 40 9.42 13.71 9.26
CA ASP A 40 8.93 12.67 10.16
C ASP A 40 9.19 11.29 9.56
N PRO A 41 9.62 10.30 10.36
CA PRO A 41 9.84 8.95 9.86
C PRO A 41 8.53 8.36 9.31
N SER A 42 8.63 7.55 8.25
CA SER A 42 7.47 6.88 7.65
C SER A 42 7.47 5.39 7.97
N ILE A 43 6.28 4.82 8.14
CA ILE A 43 6.04 3.38 8.19
C ILE A 43 5.80 2.90 6.75
N VAL A 44 6.56 1.89 6.33
CA VAL A 44 6.40 1.25 5.02
C VAL A 44 5.90 -0.17 5.22
N PHE A 45 4.76 -0.47 4.61
CA PHE A 45 4.25 -1.83 4.44
C PHE A 45 4.64 -2.31 3.05
N GLU A 46 5.56 -3.27 2.97
CA GLU A 46 6.03 -3.84 1.71
C GLU A 46 5.33 -5.16 1.44
N LEU A 47 4.74 -5.29 0.26
CA LEU A 47 4.24 -6.55 -0.25
C LEU A 47 5.32 -7.19 -1.11
N VAL A 48 5.75 -8.38 -0.72
CA VAL A 48 6.86 -9.08 -1.37
C VAL A 48 6.55 -10.56 -1.54
N PHE A 49 7.24 -11.22 -2.47
CA PHE A 49 7.33 -12.67 -2.47
C PHE A 49 8.15 -13.17 -1.27
N ARG A 50 7.66 -14.24 -0.65
CA ARG A 50 8.39 -14.98 0.38
C ARG A 50 9.73 -15.45 -0.16
N LYS A 51 10.74 -15.50 0.71
CA LYS A 51 12.09 -15.96 0.36
C LYS A 51 12.01 -17.35 -0.33
N GLY A 52 12.66 -17.48 -1.49
CA GLY A 52 12.66 -18.72 -2.28
C GLY A 52 11.35 -19.04 -3.03
N ARG A 53 10.33 -18.18 -2.96
CA ARG A 53 9.04 -18.38 -3.64
C ARG A 53 8.78 -17.41 -4.80
N THR A 54 9.74 -16.56 -5.14
CA THR A 54 9.66 -15.63 -6.27
C THR A 54 9.58 -16.40 -7.61
N PRO A 55 8.54 -16.20 -8.42
CA PRO A 55 8.45 -16.83 -9.74
C PRO A 55 9.54 -16.32 -10.68
N ARG A 56 10.00 -17.19 -11.59
CA ARG A 56 11.01 -16.82 -12.59
C ARG A 56 10.50 -15.66 -13.46
N GLY A 57 11.34 -14.63 -13.63
CA GLY A 57 11.00 -13.44 -14.41
C GLY A 57 10.28 -12.34 -13.60
N PHE A 58 10.11 -12.51 -12.29
CA PHE A 58 9.57 -11.48 -11.41
C PHE A 58 10.61 -11.02 -10.39
N ARG A 59 10.48 -9.75 -9.96
CA ARG A 59 11.21 -9.23 -8.80
C ARG A 59 10.56 -9.74 -7.52
N ARG A 60 11.33 -9.78 -6.41
CA ARG A 60 10.78 -10.16 -5.10
C ARG A 60 9.77 -9.12 -4.60
N TRP A 61 10.06 -7.84 -4.81
CA TRP A 61 9.16 -6.75 -4.47
C TRP A 61 7.94 -6.74 -5.40
N ILE A 62 6.76 -6.51 -4.84
CA ILE A 62 5.47 -6.45 -5.55
C ILE A 62 4.82 -5.08 -5.38
N GLY A 63 4.98 -4.46 -4.22
CA GLY A 63 4.37 -3.16 -3.95
C GLY A 63 4.66 -2.65 -2.56
N ASN A 64 4.23 -1.42 -2.28
CA ASN A 64 4.31 -0.84 -0.96
C ASN A 64 3.13 0.09 -0.65
N LEU A 65 2.99 0.38 0.64
CA LEU A 65 2.16 1.45 1.17
C LEU A 65 3.02 2.21 2.19
N THR A 66 3.18 3.50 1.97
CA THR A 66 3.94 4.41 2.84
C THR A 66 2.98 5.28 3.63
N VAL A 67 3.18 5.35 4.93
CA VAL A 67 2.32 6.04 5.89
C VAL A 67 3.18 6.85 6.84
N THR A 68 2.76 8.04 7.26
CA THR A 68 3.45 8.80 8.30
C THR A 68 3.49 8.00 9.62
N ASN A 69 4.54 8.17 10.44
CA ASN A 69 4.64 7.50 11.75
C ASN A 69 3.98 8.30 12.90
N LYS A 70 3.07 9.22 12.59
CA LYS A 70 2.38 10.05 13.57
C LYS A 70 0.88 10.06 13.30
N SER A 71 0.08 10.02 14.36
CA SER A 71 -1.37 10.16 14.24
C SER A 71 -1.74 11.61 13.90
N PRO A 72 -2.63 11.85 12.93
CA PRO A 72 -3.32 10.85 12.09
C PRO A 72 -2.37 10.20 11.07
N TYR A 73 -2.44 8.86 10.96
CA TYR A 73 -1.60 8.06 10.07
C TYR A 73 -1.92 8.34 8.59
N PHE A 74 -1.25 9.32 8.01
CA PHE A 74 -1.48 9.78 6.64
C PHE A 74 -0.78 8.89 5.64
N VAL A 75 -1.52 8.43 4.64
CA VAL A 75 -0.97 7.69 3.50
C VAL A 75 -0.26 8.68 2.58
N GLU A 76 1.05 8.52 2.47
CA GLU A 76 1.91 9.36 1.62
C GLU A 76 1.95 8.83 0.18
N GLY A 77 1.84 7.52 0.01
CA GLY A 77 1.86 6.91 -1.31
C GLY A 77 1.70 5.40 -1.26
N ALA A 78 1.27 4.83 -2.38
CA ALA A 78 1.19 3.39 -2.58
C ALA A 78 1.61 3.05 -4.01
N ASP A 79 2.43 2.01 -4.14
CA ASP A 79 2.89 1.51 -5.43
C ASP A 79 2.64 0.01 -5.53
N ILE A 80 2.23 -0.45 -6.72
CA ILE A 80 1.98 -1.86 -7.02
C ILE A 80 2.52 -2.14 -8.41
N ASP A 81 3.38 -3.15 -8.50
CA ASP A 81 3.89 -3.66 -9.76
C ASP A 81 2.73 -3.98 -10.71
N GLU A 82 2.86 -3.48 -11.95
CA GLU A 82 1.84 -3.51 -12.98
C GLU A 82 1.23 -4.90 -13.21
N HIS A 83 2.01 -5.98 -13.04
CA HIS A 83 1.55 -7.35 -13.25
C HIS A 83 0.49 -7.77 -12.22
N PHE A 84 0.43 -7.07 -11.09
CA PHE A 84 -0.42 -7.35 -9.93
C PHE A 84 -1.52 -6.30 -9.69
N VAL A 85 -1.55 -5.24 -10.49
CA VAL A 85 -2.62 -4.24 -10.47
C VAL A 85 -3.97 -4.92 -10.72
N ARG A 86 -5.02 -4.44 -10.03
CA ARG A 86 -6.40 -5.01 -10.04
C ARG A 86 -6.51 -6.47 -9.56
N ARG A 87 -5.48 -7.04 -8.94
CA ARG A 87 -5.55 -8.40 -8.34
C ARG A 87 -5.89 -8.43 -6.85
N GLY A 88 -6.34 -7.31 -6.29
CA GLY A 88 -6.73 -7.19 -4.88
C GLY A 88 -5.57 -6.95 -3.90
N LEU A 89 -4.34 -6.79 -4.38
CA LEU A 89 -3.16 -6.61 -3.52
C LEU A 89 -3.07 -5.25 -2.85
N GLY A 90 -3.45 -4.18 -3.54
CA GLY A 90 -3.57 -2.86 -2.92
C GLY A 90 -4.54 -2.90 -1.74
N THR A 91 -5.73 -3.49 -1.92
CA THR A 91 -6.71 -3.66 -0.84
C THR A 91 -6.14 -4.46 0.33
N LEU A 92 -5.41 -5.54 0.06
CA LEU A 92 -4.78 -6.37 1.09
C LEU A 92 -3.72 -5.59 1.89
N LEU A 93 -2.91 -4.76 1.23
CA LEU A 93 -1.94 -3.87 1.89
C LEU A 93 -2.62 -2.86 2.82
N TYR A 94 -3.64 -2.16 2.34
CA TYR A 94 -4.35 -1.16 3.13
C TYR A 94 -5.07 -1.77 4.33
N LEU A 95 -5.72 -2.93 4.17
CA LEU A 95 -6.38 -3.61 5.29
C LEU A 95 -5.38 -4.09 6.34
N HIS A 96 -4.23 -4.59 5.91
CA HIS A 96 -3.18 -4.99 6.83
C HIS A 96 -2.61 -3.79 7.60
N ALA A 97 -2.35 -2.68 6.91
CA ALA A 97 -1.92 -1.43 7.55
C ALA A 97 -2.98 -0.90 8.52
N LEU A 98 -4.25 -0.89 8.12
CA LEU A 98 -5.37 -0.48 8.97
C LEU A 98 -5.50 -1.35 10.22
N ASN A 99 -5.34 -2.66 10.09
CA ASN A 99 -5.38 -3.59 11.22
C ASN A 99 -4.25 -3.35 12.22
N GLN A 100 -3.06 -2.94 11.76
CA GLN A 100 -1.93 -2.67 12.64
C GLN A 100 -1.95 -1.27 13.25
N LEU A 101 -2.41 -0.26 12.51
CA LEU A 101 -2.36 1.14 12.93
C LEU A 101 -3.68 1.64 13.56
N GLY A 102 -4.78 0.91 13.37
CA GLY A 102 -6.09 1.27 13.89
C GLY A 102 -6.82 2.34 13.06
N SER A 103 -6.10 3.18 12.33
CA SER A 103 -6.68 4.14 11.38
C SER A 103 -5.75 4.42 10.22
N LEU A 104 -6.30 4.89 9.10
CA LEU A 104 -5.55 5.41 7.96
C LEU A 104 -6.25 6.65 7.45
N THR A 105 -5.49 7.69 7.14
CA THR A 105 -5.99 8.96 6.59
C THR A 105 -5.37 9.23 5.22
N THR A 106 -6.13 9.86 4.33
CA THR A 106 -5.61 10.33 3.03
C THR A 106 -6.20 11.68 2.70
N SER A 107 -5.49 12.45 1.87
CA SER A 107 -6.06 13.59 1.15
C SER A 107 -6.82 13.06 -0.08
N TYR A 108 -8.12 12.77 0.10
CA TYR A 108 -8.91 11.96 -0.85
C TYR A 108 -9.00 12.59 -2.24
N HIS A 109 -9.25 13.90 -2.32
CA HIS A 109 -9.41 14.61 -3.59
C HIS A 109 -8.10 14.75 -4.39
N PHE A 110 -6.96 14.64 -3.71
CA PHE A 110 -5.63 14.68 -4.34
C PHE A 110 -5.11 13.28 -4.72
N ALA A 111 -5.79 12.22 -4.29
CA ALA A 111 -5.44 10.86 -4.64
C ALA A 111 -5.81 10.57 -6.10
N SER A 112 -5.05 9.68 -6.76
CA SER A 112 -5.37 9.23 -8.12
C SER A 112 -6.74 8.52 -8.17
N GLU A 113 -7.40 8.53 -9.33
CA GLU A 113 -8.73 7.89 -9.48
C GLU A 113 -8.75 6.40 -9.04
N PRO A 114 -7.74 5.56 -9.36
CA PRO A 114 -7.67 4.19 -8.84
C PRO A 114 -7.56 4.14 -7.30
N ALA A 115 -6.81 5.06 -6.70
CA ALA A 115 -6.69 5.16 -5.25
C ALA A 115 -8.02 5.60 -4.62
N GLN A 116 -8.71 6.59 -5.18
CA GLN A 116 -10.05 6.99 -4.75
C GLN A 116 -11.05 5.82 -4.82
N GLY A 117 -10.99 5.02 -5.89
CA GLY A 117 -11.78 3.78 -6.01
C GLY A 117 -11.51 2.78 -4.88
N LEU A 118 -10.23 2.58 -4.54
CA LEU A 118 -9.82 1.72 -3.43
C LEU A 118 -10.30 2.27 -2.08
N TRP A 119 -10.19 3.57 -1.85
CA TRP A 119 -10.68 4.22 -0.63
C TRP A 119 -12.20 4.10 -0.48
N ARG A 120 -12.97 4.28 -1.55
CA ARG A 120 -14.43 4.02 -1.55
C ARG A 120 -14.74 2.56 -1.19
N PHE A 121 -13.98 1.61 -1.73
CA PHE A 121 -14.12 0.20 -1.36
C PHE A 121 -13.81 -0.03 0.13
N LEU A 122 -12.74 0.56 0.66
CA LEU A 122 -12.36 0.43 2.07
C LEU A 122 -13.43 1.02 3.00
N VAL A 123 -13.95 2.20 2.70
CA VAL A 123 -15.05 2.83 3.47
C VAL A 123 -16.25 1.88 3.56
N ARG A 124 -16.66 1.29 2.44
CA ARG A 124 -17.76 0.32 2.41
C ARG A 124 -17.45 -0.93 3.24
N LYS A 125 -16.19 -1.38 3.22
CA LYS A 125 -15.75 -2.59 3.92
C LYS A 125 -15.59 -2.39 5.42
N THR A 126 -15.06 -1.25 5.86
CA THR A 126 -14.84 -0.97 7.30
C THR A 126 -16.09 -0.46 7.98
N ARG A 127 -17.00 0.20 7.24
CA ARG A 127 -18.19 0.91 7.74
C ARG A 127 -17.89 1.98 8.80
N SER A 128 -16.61 2.29 9.03
CA SER A 128 -16.16 3.28 10.01
C SER A 128 -15.18 4.21 9.32
N HIS A 129 -15.64 5.43 9.09
CA HIS A 129 -14.89 6.47 8.41
C HIS A 129 -15.33 7.85 8.91
N ARG A 130 -14.42 8.82 8.79
CA ARG A 130 -14.67 10.24 9.00
C ARG A 130 -14.16 10.98 7.78
N THR A 131 -14.97 11.89 7.28
CA THR A 131 -14.59 12.83 6.21
C THR A 131 -14.45 14.22 6.80
N ASP A 132 -13.38 14.92 6.46
CA ASP A 132 -13.27 16.35 6.65
C ASP A 132 -13.37 17.02 5.29
N PHE A 133 -14.48 17.72 5.06
CA PHE A 133 -14.78 18.38 3.79
C PHE A 133 -13.83 19.55 3.53
N PHE A 134 -13.47 20.33 4.55
CA PHE A 134 -12.62 21.51 4.40
C PHE A 134 -11.16 21.12 4.15
N ALA A 135 -10.69 20.08 4.84
CA ALA A 135 -9.34 19.56 4.63
C ALA A 135 -9.25 18.60 3.42
N GLY A 136 -10.39 18.19 2.84
CA GLY A 136 -10.44 17.20 1.78
C GLY A 136 -9.88 15.83 2.18
N THR A 137 -9.96 15.51 3.49
CA THR A 137 -9.38 14.29 4.04
C THR A 137 -10.44 13.22 4.30
N LEU A 138 -10.02 11.97 4.10
CA LEU A 138 -10.81 10.79 4.43
C LEU A 138 -9.98 9.94 5.39
N THR A 139 -10.53 9.70 6.58
CA THR A 139 -9.98 8.76 7.55
C THR A 139 -10.88 7.53 7.60
N ILE A 140 -10.29 6.35 7.50
CA ILE A 140 -10.96 5.09 7.82
C ILE A 140 -10.40 4.56 9.14
N PHE A 141 -11.25 3.89 9.90
CA PHE A 141 -10.87 3.26 11.16
C PHE A 141 -10.97 1.75 11.03
N LYS A 142 -10.10 1.04 11.75
CA LYS A 142 -10.24 -0.39 11.99
C LYS A 142 -11.62 -0.57 12.61
N ARG A 143 -12.39 -1.50 12.06
CA ARG A 143 -13.65 -1.88 12.70
C ARG A 143 -13.31 -2.45 14.08
N PRO A 144 -13.97 -2.02 15.17
CA PRO A 144 -13.88 -2.76 16.43
C PRO A 144 -14.29 -4.19 16.10
N ASP A 145 -13.41 -5.15 16.41
CA ASP A 145 -13.64 -6.55 16.06
C ASP A 145 -15.04 -6.92 16.59
N ASP A 146 -15.94 -7.37 15.70
CA ASP A 146 -17.14 -8.10 16.14
C ASP A 146 -16.60 -9.31 16.89
N LYS A 147 -16.55 -9.25 18.22
CA LYS A 147 -16.44 -10.45 19.04
C LYS A 147 -17.76 -11.20 18.85
N GLY A 148 -17.77 -12.16 17.91
CA GLY A 148 -18.93 -13.02 17.63
C GLY A 148 -18.76 -13.78 16.34
#